data_AF-A0A3M1ZQN5-F1
#
_entry.id   AF-A0A3M1ZQN5-F1
#
_cell.length_a   1.000
_cell.length_b   1.000
_cell.length_c   1.000
_cell.angle_alpha   90.00
_cell.angle_beta   90.00
_cell.angle_gamma   90.00
#
_symmetry.space_group_name_H-M   'P 1'
#
loop_
_entity.id
_entity.type
_entity.pdbx_description
1 polymer ?
#
loop_
_entity_poly.entity_id
_entity_poly.type
_entity_poly.pdbx_seq_one_letter_code
_entity_poly.pdbx_strand_id
1 'polypeptide(L)' 'RSFHYALETEKVHKALYEEAKAAVDQGKDISFGTLHICPVCGYTVKGDAPDTCPVCGCAKEKFEAHEV' A
#
# COMPACT_ATOMS: atom_id res chain seq x y z
N ARG A 1 -8.30 -4.31 17.25
CA ARG A 1 -7.88 -5.09 16.05
C ARG A 1 -8.18 -4.32 14.77
N SER A 2 -9.45 -4.12 14.37
CA SER A 2 -9.81 -3.38 13.15
C SER A 2 -9.22 -1.97 13.07
N PHE A 3 -9.34 -1.17 14.15
CA PHE A 3 -8.76 0.17 14.20
C PHE A 3 -7.23 0.19 14.12
N HIS A 4 -6.55 -0.83 14.66
CA HIS A 4 -5.10 -0.92 14.55
C HIS A 4 -4.69 -1.21 13.11
N TYR A 5 -5.38 -2.15 12.44
CA TYR A 5 -5.15 -2.45 11.03
C TYR A 5 -5.36 -1.22 10.15
N ALA A 6 -6.49 -0.53 10.33
CA ALA A 6 -6.77 0.70 9.63
C ALA A 6 -5.68 1.75 9.90
N LEU A 7 -5.31 1.99 11.16
CA LEU A 7 -4.29 2.98 11.51
C LEU A 7 -2.93 2.71 10.86
N GLU A 8 -2.45 1.47 10.86
CA GLU A 8 -1.17 1.14 10.21
C GLU A 8 -1.25 1.28 8.69
N THR A 9 -2.38 0.89 8.09
CA THR A 9 -2.65 1.08 6.67
C THR A 9 -2.71 2.57 6.27
N GLU A 10 -3.41 3.41 7.05
CA GLU A 10 -3.55 4.84 6.74
C GLU A 10 -2.22 5.61 6.82
N LYS A 11 -1.26 5.16 7.64
CA LYS A 11 0.10 5.74 7.65
C LYS A 11 0.79 5.55 6.29
N VAL A 12 0.61 4.40 5.66
CA VAL A 12 1.16 4.12 4.34
C VAL A 12 0.39 4.89 3.27
N HIS A 13 -0.94 4.94 3.34
CA HIS A 13 -1.75 5.72 2.40
C HIS A 13 -1.36 7.20 2.40
N LYS A 14 -1.13 7.78 3.58
CA LYS A 14 -0.65 9.16 3.69
C LYS A 14 0.64 9.37 2.88
N ALA A 15 1.63 8.50 3.03
CA ALA A 15 2.89 8.61 2.30
C ALA A 15 2.70 8.48 0.78
N LEU A 16 1.88 7.53 0.33
CA LEU A 16 1.57 7.35 -1.09
C LEU A 16 0.85 8.57 -1.68
N TYR A 17 -0.09 9.16 -0.95
CA TYR A 17 -0.78 10.37 -1.39
C TYR A 17 0.12 11.61 -1.39
N GLU A 18 1.06 11.72 -0.45
CA GLU A 18 2.06 12.79 -0.46
C GLU A 18 2.95 12.70 -1.71
N GLU A 19 3.38 11.50 -2.10
CA GLU A 19 4.12 11.25 -3.35
C GLU A 19 3.27 11.59 -4.59
N ALA A 20 2.02 11.11 -4.64
CA ALA A 20 1.10 11.38 -5.74
C ALA A 20 0.82 12.89 -5.90
N LYS A 21 0.60 13.58 -4.78
CA LYS A 21 0.42 15.03 -4.77
C LYS A 21 1.67 15.74 -5.31
N ALA A 22 2.87 15.33 -4.90
CA ALA A 22 4.10 15.94 -5.37
C ALA A 22 4.31 15.79 -6.89
N ALA A 23 3.84 14.68 -7.48
CA ALA A 23 3.84 14.50 -8.94
C ALA A 23 2.84 15.45 -9.63
N VAL A 24 1.61 15.52 -9.10
CA VAL A 24 0.55 16.40 -9.62
C VAL A 24 0.96 17.87 -9.53
N ASP A 25 1.60 18.29 -8.44
CA ASP A 25 2.11 19.66 -8.26
C ASP A 25 3.18 20.02 -9.31
N GLN A 26 3.85 19.02 -9.90
CA GLN A 26 4.79 19.19 -11.02
C GLN A 26 4.13 19.08 -12.40
N GLY A 27 2.80 18.96 -12.46
CA GLY A 27 2.05 18.76 -13.70
C GLY A 27 2.27 17.39 -14.35
N LYS A 28 2.68 16.39 -13.56
CA LYS A 28 2.89 15.01 -14.01
C LYS A 28 1.86 14.08 -13.39
N ASP A 29 1.50 13.03 -14.12
CA ASP A 29 0.83 11.90 -13.51
C ASP A 29 1.84 11.01 -12.77
N ILE A 30 1.38 10.29 -11.75
CA ILE A 30 2.21 9.35 -11.02
C ILE A 30 2.03 7.94 -11.59
N SER A 31 3.12 7.18 -11.64
CA SER A 31 3.07 5.74 -11.88
C SER A 31 3.79 5.06 -10.73
N PHE A 32 3.06 4.24 -9.98
CA PHE A 32 3.59 3.44 -8.90
C PHE A 32 4.00 2.04 -9.36
N GLY A 33 3.58 1.64 -10.57
CA GLY A 33 3.77 0.29 -11.08
C GLY A 33 2.82 -0.65 -10.38
N THR A 34 3.32 -1.78 -9.87
CA THR A 34 2.48 -2.71 -9.12
C THR A 34 2.41 -2.32 -7.64
N LEU A 35 1.19 -2.12 -7.14
CA LEU A 35 0.87 -2.09 -5.72
C LEU A 35 0.35 -3.45 -5.28
N HIS A 36 0.84 -3.96 -4.16
CA HIS A 36 0.30 -5.14 -3.51
C HIS A 36 -0.49 -4.76 -2.27
N ILE A 37 -1.71 -5.29 -2.17
CA ILE A 37 -2.65 -5.00 -1.08
C ILE A 37 -2.95 -6.29 -0.30
N CYS A 38 -2.80 -6.22 1.03
CA CYS A 38 -3.18 -7.31 1.92
C CYS A 38 -4.72 -7.39 2.04
N PRO A 39 -5.39 -8.49 1.62
CA PRO A 39 -6.85 -8.58 1.68
C PRO A 39 -7.39 -8.75 3.11
N VAL A 40 -6.52 -8.95 4.10
CA VAL A 40 -6.90 -9.16 5.50
C VAL A 40 -6.96 -7.84 6.28
N CYS A 41 -6.02 -6.92 6.04
CA CYS A 41 -5.87 -5.70 6.84
C CYS A 41 -5.69 -4.42 6.02
N GLY A 42 -5.60 -4.51 4.70
CA GLY A 42 -5.42 -3.37 3.80
C GLY A 42 -3.99 -2.84 3.69
N TYR A 43 -2.98 -3.49 4.30
CA TYR A 43 -1.59 -3.04 4.17
C TYR A 43 -1.18 -3.01 2.69
N THR A 44 -0.72 -1.85 2.24
CA THR A 44 -0.38 -1.56 0.85
C THR A 44 1.13 -1.38 0.71
N VAL A 45 1.75 -1.93 -0.33
CA VAL A 45 3.18 -1.78 -0.60
C VAL A 45 3.44 -1.63 -2.09
N LYS A 46 4.44 -0.80 -2.45
CA LYS A 46 4.94 -0.65 -3.83
C LYS A 46 5.89 -1.78 -4.19
N GLY A 47 5.83 -2.28 -5.42
CA GLY A 47 6.69 -3.38 -5.87
C GLY A 47 6.31 -4.67 -5.16
N ASP A 48 7.28 -5.51 -4.80
CA ASP A 48 7.02 -6.84 -4.25
C ASP A 48 6.37 -6.84 -2.85
N ALA A 49 5.36 -7.70 -2.68
CA ALA A 49 4.80 -7.99 -1.36
C ALA A 49 5.84 -8.68 -0.43
N PRO A 50 5.84 -8.38 0.88
CA PRO A 50 6.68 -9.05 1.85
C PRO A 50 6.23 -10.51 2.07
N ASP A 51 7.17 -11.37 2.49
CA ASP A 51 6.88 -12.79 2.80
C ASP A 51 5.77 -12.93 3.85
N THR A 52 5.69 -11.99 4.79
CA THR A 52 4.68 -11.93 5.83
C THR A 52 4.21 -10.49 6.00
N CYS A 53 2.89 -10.28 6.02
CA CYS A 53 2.30 -8.97 6.26
C CYS A 53 2.70 -8.45 7.65
N PRO A 54 3.33 -7.26 7.76
CA PRO A 54 3.83 -6.74 9.03
C PRO A 54 2.73 -6.32 10.00
N VAL A 55 1.48 -6.22 9.52
CA VAL A 55 0.32 -5.77 10.32
C VAL A 55 -0.49 -6.96 10.85
N CYS A 56 -0.79 -7.94 9.99
CA CYS A 56 -1.69 -9.05 10.35
C CYS A 56 -1.05 -10.45 10.27
N GLY A 57 0.16 -10.57 9.72
CA GLY A 57 0.88 -11.85 9.62
C GLY A 57 0.44 -12.77 8.48
N CYS A 58 -0.37 -12.31 7.52
CA CYS A 58 -0.72 -13.17 6.37
C CYS A 58 0.48 -13.38 5.43
N ALA A 59 0.54 -14.54 4.79
CA ALA A 59 1.61 -14.87 3.85
C ALA A 59 1.50 -14.07 2.53
N LYS A 60 2.64 -13.91 1.86
CA LYS A 60 2.79 -13.15 0.61
C LYS A 60 1.81 -13.54 -0.49
N GLU A 61 1.51 -14.84 -0.61
CA GLU A 61 0.70 -15.41 -1.69
C GLU A 61 -0.76 -14.94 -1.64
N LYS A 62 -1.17 -14.33 -0.53
CA LYS A 62 -2.52 -13.76 -0.37
C LYS A 62 -2.62 -12.32 -0.85
N PHE A 63 -1.52 -11.62 -1.10
CA PHE A 63 -1.58 -10.23 -1.53
C PHE A 63 -2.18 -10.12 -2.93
N GLU A 64 -3.04 -9.12 -3.13
CA GLU A 64 -3.63 -8.79 -4.41
C GLU A 64 -2.76 -7.75 -5.12
N ALA A 65 -2.39 -8.01 -6.38
CA ALA A 65 -1.55 -7.11 -7.18
C ALA A 65 -2.41 -6.23 -8.08
N HIS A 66 -2.15 -4.92 -8.06
CA HIS A 66 -2.85 -3.92 -8.86
C HIS A 66 -1.83 -3.02 -9.56
N GLU A 67 -1.98 -2.83 -10.87
CA GLU A 67 -1.19 -1.84 -11.60
C GLU A 67 -1.80 -0.45 -11.42
N VAL A 68 -0.96 0.51 -10.98
CA VAL A 68 -1.30 1.90 -10.68
C VAL A 68 -0.23 2.84 -11.23
#